data_AF-A0A1B6DCE0-F1
#
_entry.id   AF-A0A1B6DCE0-F1
#
_cell.length_a   1.000
_cell.length_b   1.000
_cell.length_c   1.000
_cell.angle_alpha   90.00
_cell.angle_beta   90.00
_cell.angle_gamma   90.00
#
_symmetry.space_group_name_H-M   'P 1'
#
loop_
_entity.id
_entity.type
_entity.pdbx_description
1 polymer ?
#
loop_
_entity_poly.entity_id
_entity_poly.type
_entity_poly.pdbx_seq_one_letter_code
_entity_poly.pdbx_strand_id
1 'polypeptide(L)'
;SDKMTPWECVKECKKKNYLYAGLQVGSECYCGDQHPKQSQRLFEIACGFQCFGDSHRLCGGNAANSLYHTSSSGSEARVAELPYRYLGCYRDQENPRQLSSYFVDYQDNMVPLDCVETCKKRGYYYAGLQYGNKCYCGDTHPVPLDLMDENECNSKCTGAVTKLCGGNRRNSLYYTGNNQPALIDIKGIHYLGCYKDEETQRHLQGYSRFYGDLFAPIKCVELCKSRGYIYAGLQNSSQCFCGDQYPSPSDKLDDGQCNSRCTGDVSKICGGAFKNSIYNTGFKGSPVVSVAQVGYQYIGCYTISDITFKKQENFNEQFTPEKCIDFCKEANHLYSGLHYGSSCYCWDSSPPQTSKVTEGECFSRCSADITKFCGGPSTMTAYMTSGDMEVNSSQGKPKKPQGCMISKTTVNGGQTCSNTVVFEESFSKSLSKKQWSHIVEIGEQPECPFVFFNSVGANSYTSNDKLIIKPSILPEDMVRNGALNLTECTARDQKRCAKKAVSFSILPPIQTARLTTKNSFSFLYGKIEVLAKLPIGDWIVPEIWLQPKTNSYGPDYISGQINIALSRGNRELNLDGVDLSCRHLECGVRMGVVDIIKENSIERDLDECWQKDFHNYTLLWTPSDNETHIYL
;
A
#
# COMPACT_ATOMS: atom_id res chain seq x y z
N SER A 1 -14.57 28.23 21.86
CA SER A 1 -14.17 29.65 21.80
C SER A 1 -13.30 29.85 20.58
N ASP A 2 -13.53 30.88 19.78
CA ASP A 2 -12.79 31.12 18.52
C ASP A 2 -11.34 31.61 18.75
N LYS A 3 -10.97 31.86 20.00
CA LYS A 3 -9.61 32.21 20.42
C LYS A 3 -8.93 31.12 21.24
N MET A 4 -9.55 29.93 21.32
CA MET A 4 -9.07 28.86 22.20
C MET A 4 -7.63 28.46 21.87
N THR A 5 -6.76 28.49 22.89
CA THR A 5 -5.40 27.97 22.84
C THR A 5 -5.17 26.97 23.98
N PRO A 6 -4.11 26.13 23.92
CA PRO A 6 -3.76 25.26 25.03
C PRO A 6 -3.54 25.99 26.34
N TRP A 7 -2.94 27.18 26.27
CA TRP A 7 -2.72 28.00 27.43
C TRP A 7 -4.01 28.54 28.04
N GLU A 8 -4.95 29.00 27.21
CA GLU A 8 -6.26 29.46 27.70
C GLU A 8 -7.02 28.35 28.43
N CYS A 9 -7.03 27.14 27.86
CA CYS A 9 -7.72 26.01 28.49
C CYS A 9 -7.07 25.59 29.81
N VAL A 10 -5.74 25.50 29.85
CA VAL A 10 -4.98 25.22 31.08
C VAL A 10 -5.24 26.28 32.15
N LYS A 11 -5.25 27.56 31.78
CA LYS A 11 -5.50 28.68 32.69
C LYS A 11 -6.91 28.61 33.30
N GLU A 12 -7.92 28.32 32.49
CA GLU A 12 -9.31 28.21 32.96
C GLU A 12 -9.53 26.98 33.85
N CYS A 13 -8.97 25.82 33.51
CA CYS A 13 -9.07 24.63 34.36
C CYS A 13 -8.31 24.80 35.68
N LYS A 14 -7.16 25.48 35.65
CA LYS A 14 -6.41 25.84 36.86
C LYS A 14 -7.18 26.77 37.78
N LYS A 15 -7.84 27.81 37.25
CA LYS A 15 -8.71 28.71 38.05
C LYS A 15 -9.84 27.95 38.74
N LYS A 16 -10.32 26.87 38.12
CA LYS A 16 -11.37 26.00 38.64
C LYS A 16 -10.83 24.86 39.53
N ASN A 17 -9.53 24.88 39.89
CA ASN A 17 -8.84 23.88 40.73
C ASN A 17 -8.85 22.44 40.19
N TYR A 18 -8.95 22.24 38.87
CA TYR A 18 -8.79 20.92 38.26
C TYR A 18 -7.32 20.58 37.97
N LEU A 19 -6.93 19.32 38.09
CA LEU A 19 -5.56 18.84 37.81
C LEU A 19 -5.21 18.79 36.31
N TYR A 20 -6.21 18.56 35.45
CA TYR A 20 -6.04 18.41 34.01
C TYR A 20 -6.93 19.35 33.21
N ALA A 21 -6.41 19.74 32.06
CA ALA A 21 -7.13 20.43 31.00
C ALA A 21 -7.08 19.57 29.73
N GLY A 22 -8.22 19.37 29.07
CA GLY A 22 -8.37 18.62 27.83
C GLY A 22 -8.92 19.52 26.75
N LEU A 23 -8.25 19.59 25.61
CA LEU A 23 -8.76 20.29 24.43
C LEU A 23 -9.36 19.30 23.43
N GLN A 24 -10.54 19.61 22.92
CA GLN A 24 -11.23 18.82 21.91
C GLN A 24 -11.65 19.70 20.73
N VAL A 25 -11.66 19.12 19.52
CA VAL A 25 -12.17 19.75 18.29
C VAL A 25 -11.72 21.20 18.06
N GLY A 26 -10.49 21.55 18.44
CA GLY A 26 -9.88 22.86 18.17
C GLY A 26 -10.36 24.02 19.04
N SER A 27 -11.53 23.92 19.67
CA SER A 27 -12.19 25.07 20.32
C SER A 27 -12.81 24.80 21.69
N GLU A 28 -12.90 23.54 22.09
CA GLU A 28 -13.55 23.10 23.33
C GLU A 28 -12.52 22.76 24.41
N CYS A 29 -12.82 23.17 25.65
CA CYS A 29 -11.95 22.96 26.80
C CYS A 29 -12.70 22.22 27.90
N TYR A 30 -12.14 21.10 28.33
CA TYR A 30 -12.63 20.22 29.37
C TYR A 30 -11.68 20.24 30.56
N CYS A 31 -12.22 20.22 31.78
CA CYS A 31 -11.43 20.19 33.01
C CYS A 31 -11.78 18.94 33.81
N GLY A 32 -10.79 18.31 34.43
CA GLY A 32 -11.03 17.13 35.25
C GLY A 32 -9.83 16.76 36.13
N ASP A 33 -10.09 15.89 37.11
CA ASP A 33 -9.07 15.40 38.06
C ASP A 33 -8.67 13.94 37.83
N GLN A 34 -9.43 13.24 36.98
CA GLN A 34 -9.19 11.84 36.67
C GLN A 34 -8.06 11.74 35.65
N HIS A 35 -6.96 11.09 36.03
CA HIS A 35 -5.92 10.71 35.08
C HIS A 35 -6.50 9.68 34.10
N PRO A 36 -6.46 9.92 32.77
CA PRO A 36 -6.99 8.97 31.81
C PRO A 36 -6.27 7.63 31.89
N LYS A 37 -7.00 6.53 31.71
CA LYS A 37 -6.43 5.17 31.73
C LYS A 37 -5.61 4.95 30.45
N GLN A 38 -4.54 4.18 30.52
CA GLN A 38 -3.65 3.94 29.37
C GLN A 38 -4.36 3.25 28.20
N SER A 39 -5.40 2.44 28.46
CA SER A 39 -6.28 1.84 27.45
C SER A 39 -7.15 2.85 26.68
N GLN A 40 -7.21 4.11 27.13
CA GLN A 40 -7.94 5.20 26.50
C GLN A 40 -6.99 6.15 25.73
N ARG A 41 -5.69 5.86 25.70
CA ARG A 41 -4.72 6.66 24.95
C ARG A 41 -4.83 6.33 23.46
N LEU A 42 -5.16 7.33 22.68
CA LEU A 42 -5.25 7.25 21.22
C LEU A 42 -3.89 7.59 20.59
N PHE A 43 -3.68 7.17 19.35
CA PHE A 43 -2.53 7.63 18.55
C PHE A 43 -2.56 9.16 18.40
N GLU A 44 -1.39 9.83 18.36
CA GLU A 44 -1.30 11.30 18.29
C GLU A 44 -2.10 11.92 17.13
N ILE A 45 -2.27 11.17 16.04
CA ILE A 45 -3.10 11.56 14.89
C ILE A 45 -4.57 11.80 15.24
N ALA A 46 -5.10 11.15 16.28
CA ALA A 46 -6.46 11.36 16.77
C ALA A 46 -6.64 12.74 17.44
N CYS A 47 -5.54 13.41 17.79
CA CYS A 47 -5.51 14.74 18.39
C CYS A 47 -5.02 15.82 17.41
N GLY A 48 -5.25 15.64 16.11
CA GLY A 48 -4.67 16.47 15.04
C GLY A 48 -5.39 17.77 14.69
N PHE A 49 -6.43 18.20 15.42
CA PHE A 49 -7.17 19.43 15.09
C PHE A 49 -6.36 20.65 15.51
N GLN A 50 -6.31 21.69 14.68
CA GLN A 50 -5.66 22.94 15.05
C GLN A 50 -6.48 23.73 16.07
N CYS A 51 -5.79 24.46 16.95
CA CYS A 51 -6.45 25.37 17.87
C CYS A 51 -7.00 26.59 17.14
N PHE A 52 -8.25 26.98 17.41
CA PHE A 52 -8.86 28.13 16.73
C PHE A 52 -8.14 29.45 17.06
N GLY A 53 -7.55 29.56 18.25
CA GLY A 53 -6.73 30.71 18.64
C GLY A 53 -5.24 30.59 18.34
N ASP A 54 -4.77 29.46 17.83
CA ASP A 54 -3.35 29.22 17.50
C ASP A 54 -3.22 28.07 16.48
N SER A 55 -3.20 28.42 15.18
CA SER A 55 -3.15 27.45 14.08
C SER A 55 -1.85 26.62 14.05
N HIS A 56 -0.84 26.97 14.84
CA HIS A 56 0.42 26.22 14.95
C HIS A 56 0.37 25.15 16.05
N ARG A 57 -0.75 25.02 16.76
CA ARG A 57 -0.91 24.08 17.88
C ARG A 57 -2.08 23.16 17.66
N LEU A 58 -1.95 21.96 18.24
CA LEU A 58 -2.97 20.93 18.21
C LEU A 58 -3.84 20.97 19.47
N CYS A 59 -5.16 20.87 19.26
CA CYS A 59 -6.22 21.04 20.24
C CYS A 59 -7.25 19.88 20.15
N GLY A 60 -6.76 18.65 20.26
CA GLY A 60 -7.57 17.43 20.30
C GLY A 60 -8.09 17.00 18.93
N GLY A 61 -9.18 16.24 18.93
CA GLY A 61 -9.86 15.77 17.72
C GLY A 61 -11.26 15.27 18.06
N ASN A 62 -11.93 14.60 17.13
CA ASN A 62 -13.30 14.15 17.37
C ASN A 62 -13.34 13.07 18.46
N ALA A 63 -14.01 13.35 19.59
CA ALA A 63 -14.03 12.54 20.80
C ALA A 63 -12.63 12.22 21.39
N ALA A 64 -11.61 13.02 21.06
CA ALA A 64 -10.23 12.83 21.48
C ALA A 64 -9.67 14.11 22.10
N ASN A 65 -9.10 14.01 23.31
CA ASN A 65 -8.61 15.16 24.05
C ASN A 65 -7.09 15.25 24.01
N SER A 66 -6.53 16.38 23.57
CA SER A 66 -5.16 16.75 23.91
C SER A 66 -5.12 17.16 25.39
N LEU A 67 -4.40 16.39 26.21
CA LEU A 67 -4.40 16.55 27.67
C LEU A 67 -3.16 17.31 28.17
N TYR A 68 -3.39 18.24 29.09
CA TYR A 68 -2.37 19.11 29.68
C TYR A 68 -2.51 19.14 31.21
N HIS A 69 -1.38 19.23 31.92
CA HIS A 69 -1.37 19.32 33.37
C HIS A 69 -1.39 20.79 33.84
N THR A 70 -2.24 21.12 34.82
CA THR A 70 -2.46 22.51 35.26
C THR A 70 -1.35 23.07 36.16
N SER A 71 -0.40 22.23 36.58
CA SER A 71 0.79 22.66 37.34
C SER A 71 1.89 23.31 36.48
N SER A 72 1.72 23.37 35.16
CA SER A 72 2.67 24.02 34.24
C SER A 72 2.75 25.53 34.53
N SER A 73 3.71 25.94 35.36
CA SER A 73 3.93 27.32 35.76
C SER A 73 5.00 27.98 34.90
N GLY A 74 4.63 28.93 34.05
CA GLY A 74 5.57 29.81 33.36
C GLY A 74 5.27 29.99 31.88
N SER A 75 5.35 31.24 31.44
CA SER A 75 5.13 31.77 30.09
C SER A 75 5.70 30.89 28.96
N GLU A 76 4.91 30.78 27.89
CA GLU A 76 5.14 29.97 26.69
C GLU A 76 5.19 28.47 26.96
N ALA A 77 4.11 27.76 26.61
CA ALA A 77 4.18 26.33 26.33
C ALA A 77 5.12 26.12 25.13
N ARG A 78 6.43 26.12 25.34
CA ARG A 78 7.41 25.73 24.33
C ARG A 78 7.16 24.28 23.96
N VAL A 79 6.52 24.08 22.81
CA VAL A 79 6.95 23.02 21.90
C VAL A 79 7.50 23.80 20.71
N ALA A 80 8.74 24.25 20.85
CA ALA A 80 9.55 24.52 19.67
C ALA A 80 9.68 23.19 18.93
N GLU A 81 9.64 23.20 17.60
CA GLU A 81 10.06 22.07 16.78
C GLU A 81 11.39 21.54 17.33
N LEU A 82 11.38 20.33 17.89
CA LEU A 82 12.63 19.69 18.31
C LEU A 82 13.24 19.06 17.04
N PRO A 83 14.52 19.33 16.72
CA PRO A 83 15.19 18.84 15.52
C PRO A 83 15.54 17.33 15.59
N TYR A 84 14.81 16.58 16.42
CA TYR A 84 14.98 15.16 16.65
C TYR A 84 13.64 14.52 16.95
N ARG A 85 13.45 13.29 16.45
CA ARG A 85 12.17 12.59 16.50
C ARG A 85 12.32 11.29 17.28
N TYR A 86 11.51 11.10 18.31
CA TYR A 86 11.42 9.80 18.98
C TYR A 86 10.81 8.78 18.03
N LEU A 87 11.44 7.62 17.89
CA LEU A 87 11.05 6.57 16.96
C LEU A 87 10.33 5.41 17.64
N GLY A 88 10.58 5.21 18.93
CA GLY A 88 9.94 4.17 19.73
C GLY A 88 10.92 3.38 20.60
N CYS A 89 10.38 2.41 21.32
CA CYS A 89 11.15 1.46 22.10
C CYS A 89 11.61 0.27 21.23
N TYR A 90 12.92 0.06 21.11
CA TYR A 90 13.47 -1.02 20.29
C TYR A 90 14.25 -2.03 21.10
N ARG A 91 14.16 -3.30 20.71
CA ARG A 91 14.99 -4.37 21.23
C ARG A 91 16.44 -4.18 20.78
N ASP A 92 17.35 -4.33 21.74
CA ASP A 92 18.78 -4.35 21.50
C ASP A 92 19.33 -5.76 21.77
N GLN A 93 20.06 -6.30 20.81
CA GLN A 93 20.72 -7.62 20.92
C GLN A 93 22.21 -7.41 21.19
N GLU A 94 22.91 -8.32 21.87
CA GLU A 94 24.36 -8.12 22.11
C GLU A 94 25.21 -8.40 20.88
N ASN A 95 24.71 -9.17 19.90
CA ASN A 95 25.51 -9.58 18.76
C ASN A 95 24.63 -9.86 17.50
N PRO A 96 24.53 -8.92 16.53
CA PRO A 96 25.04 -7.55 16.58
C PRO A 96 24.14 -6.61 17.39
N ARG A 97 24.76 -5.60 17.99
CA ARG A 97 24.07 -4.51 18.69
C ARG A 97 23.32 -3.62 17.72
N GLN A 98 22.15 -3.12 18.13
CA GLN A 98 21.33 -2.27 17.27
C GLN A 98 22.11 -1.01 16.87
N LEU A 99 22.69 -0.31 17.86
CA LEU A 99 23.63 0.79 17.64
C LEU A 99 24.96 0.44 18.29
N SER A 100 25.99 0.23 17.48
CA SER A 100 27.33 -0.20 17.92
C SER A 100 28.45 0.81 17.61
N SER A 101 28.15 1.87 16.85
CA SER A 101 29.19 2.74 16.28
C SER A 101 29.87 3.64 17.32
N TYR A 102 29.12 4.17 18.28
CA TYR A 102 29.67 4.95 19.39
C TYR A 102 28.85 4.74 20.66
N PHE A 103 29.53 4.76 21.80
CA PHE A 103 28.93 4.53 23.12
C PHE A 103 29.48 5.53 24.13
N VAL A 104 28.61 6.05 24.98
CA VAL A 104 28.97 6.85 26.15
C VAL A 104 28.03 6.54 27.32
N ASP A 105 28.61 6.47 28.52
CA ASP A 105 27.89 6.33 29.78
C ASP A 105 27.88 7.69 30.50
N TYR A 106 26.70 8.23 30.72
CA TYR A 106 26.48 9.55 31.33
C TYR A 106 26.44 9.52 32.87
N GLN A 107 26.63 8.35 33.49
CA GLN A 107 26.55 8.17 34.94
C GLN A 107 25.25 8.74 35.48
N ASP A 108 25.31 9.74 36.36
CA ASP A 108 24.14 10.34 37.02
C ASP A 108 23.50 11.50 36.25
N ASN A 109 24.03 11.88 35.07
CA ASN A 109 23.64 13.11 34.36
C ASN A 109 22.91 12.86 33.04
N MET A 110 22.34 11.66 32.84
CA MET A 110 21.71 11.31 31.57
C MET A 110 20.42 12.11 31.33
N VAL A 111 20.39 12.89 30.25
CA VAL A 111 19.19 13.57 29.73
C VAL A 111 18.98 13.14 28.27
N PRO A 112 17.74 12.88 27.81
CA PRO A 112 17.47 12.45 26.42
C PRO A 112 18.12 13.31 25.34
N LEU A 113 18.04 14.63 25.51
CA LEU A 113 18.57 15.60 24.56
C LEU A 113 20.10 15.52 24.43
N ASP A 114 20.82 15.27 25.51
CA ASP A 114 22.29 15.25 25.50
C ASP A 114 22.82 14.09 24.65
N CYS A 115 22.17 12.92 24.73
CA CYS A 115 22.54 11.78 23.88
C CYS A 115 22.27 12.08 22.41
N VAL A 116 21.09 12.63 22.10
CA VAL A 116 20.72 13.01 20.75
C VAL A 116 21.71 14.03 20.17
N GLU A 117 22.06 15.08 20.91
CA GLU A 117 23.05 16.07 20.47
C GLU A 117 24.45 15.48 20.33
N THR A 118 24.85 14.59 21.23
CA THR A 118 26.14 13.90 21.18
C THR A 118 26.28 13.06 19.91
N CYS A 119 25.24 12.31 19.56
CA CYS A 119 25.20 11.52 18.33
C CYS A 119 25.12 12.44 17.10
N LYS A 120 24.32 13.51 17.17
CA LYS A 120 24.21 14.51 16.10
C LYS A 120 25.55 15.17 15.79
N LYS A 121 26.24 15.70 16.79
CA LYS A 121 27.55 16.37 16.66
C LYS A 121 28.62 15.44 16.07
N ARG A 122 28.45 14.12 16.24
CA ARG A 122 29.35 13.08 15.71
C ARG A 122 28.95 12.55 14.33
N GLY A 123 27.87 13.07 13.74
CA GLY A 123 27.43 12.67 12.41
C GLY A 123 26.52 11.44 12.36
N TYR A 124 26.18 10.82 13.49
CA TYR A 124 25.34 9.62 13.52
C TYR A 124 23.86 9.94 13.35
N TYR A 125 23.09 9.05 12.70
CA TYR A 125 21.66 9.26 12.44
C TYR A 125 20.75 8.92 13.61
N TYR A 126 21.17 7.96 14.43
CA TYR A 126 20.34 7.46 15.51
C TYR A 126 21.07 7.59 16.85
N ALA A 127 20.27 7.90 17.86
CA ALA A 127 20.65 7.91 19.26
C ALA A 127 19.73 6.95 20.02
N GLY A 128 20.30 5.98 20.71
CA GLY A 128 19.60 4.99 21.51
C GLY A 128 19.96 5.15 22.97
N LEU A 129 18.95 5.39 23.81
CA LEU A 129 19.12 5.48 25.25
C LEU A 129 18.76 4.15 25.90
N GLN A 130 19.60 3.66 26.80
CA GLN A 130 19.42 2.36 27.44
C GLN A 130 19.76 2.43 28.93
N TYR A 131 19.11 1.59 29.75
CA TYR A 131 19.42 1.41 31.18
C TYR A 131 19.37 2.70 32.03
N GLY A 132 18.80 3.80 31.55
CA GLY A 132 18.71 5.06 32.29
C GLY A 132 19.94 5.97 32.18
N ASN A 133 21.13 5.44 31.88
CA ASN A 133 22.39 6.20 31.84
C ASN A 133 23.24 6.00 30.58
N LYS A 134 22.88 5.06 29.70
CA LYS A 134 23.70 4.70 28.54
C LYS A 134 23.17 5.35 27.28
N CYS A 135 24.08 5.90 26.49
CA CYS A 135 23.80 6.48 25.18
C CYS A 135 24.62 5.75 24.12
N TYR A 136 23.94 5.31 23.07
CA TYR A 136 24.53 4.64 21.93
C TYR A 136 24.19 5.41 20.67
N CYS A 137 25.19 5.60 19.81
CA CYS A 137 25.00 6.20 18.50
C CYS A 137 25.32 5.18 17.43
N GLY A 138 24.64 5.32 16.30
CA GLY A 138 24.95 4.55 15.12
C GLY A 138 24.03 4.90 13.97
N ASP A 139 24.30 4.23 12.86
CA ASP A 139 23.64 4.50 11.59
C ASP A 139 22.72 3.34 11.16
N THR A 140 22.70 2.26 11.94
CA THR A 140 21.82 1.11 11.72
C THR A 140 20.36 1.55 11.74
N HIS A 141 19.68 1.36 10.61
CA HIS A 141 18.27 1.69 10.49
C HIS A 141 17.41 0.83 11.43
N PRO A 142 16.42 1.42 12.13
CA PRO A 142 15.49 0.64 12.95
C PRO A 142 14.66 -0.33 12.11
N VAL A 143 14.70 -1.61 12.45
CA VAL A 143 13.89 -2.65 11.80
C VAL A 143 12.53 -2.73 12.50
N PRO A 144 11.40 -2.71 11.78
CA PRO A 144 10.05 -2.78 12.40
C PRO A 144 9.84 -4.00 13.31
N LEU A 145 10.48 -5.14 13.00
CA LEU A 145 10.41 -6.37 13.80
C LEU A 145 11.07 -6.27 15.18
N ASP A 146 11.92 -5.26 15.41
CA ASP A 146 12.56 -5.01 16.70
C ASP A 146 11.83 -3.97 17.55
N LEU A 147 10.68 -3.44 17.09
CA LEU A 147 9.85 -2.52 17.86
C LEU A 147 9.15 -3.28 19.00
N MET A 148 9.23 -2.74 20.21
CA MET A 148 8.76 -3.34 21.46
C MET A 148 7.70 -2.44 22.12
N ASP A 149 7.02 -2.95 23.15
CA ASP A 149 6.07 -2.15 23.92
C ASP A 149 6.80 -1.01 24.65
N GLU A 150 6.23 0.19 24.64
CA GLU A 150 6.85 1.37 25.27
C GLU A 150 7.10 1.21 26.77
N ASN A 151 6.31 0.35 27.45
CA ASN A 151 6.51 0.05 28.87
C ASN A 151 7.78 -0.79 29.12
N GLU A 152 8.40 -1.35 28.08
CA GLU A 152 9.70 -2.01 28.19
C GLU A 152 10.86 -0.99 28.21
N CYS A 153 10.65 0.22 27.69
CA CYS A 153 11.57 1.35 27.82
C CYS A 153 11.24 2.19 29.07
N ASN A 154 11.28 1.54 30.24
CA ASN A 154 10.82 2.09 31.51
C ASN A 154 11.93 2.55 32.47
N SER A 155 13.20 2.51 32.06
CA SER A 155 14.30 3.01 32.88
C SER A 155 14.24 4.52 32.99
N LYS A 156 14.20 5.05 34.21
CA LYS A 156 14.27 6.49 34.45
C LYS A 156 15.65 7.01 34.05
N CYS A 157 15.68 8.17 33.41
CA CYS A 157 16.95 8.85 33.13
C CYS A 157 17.61 9.29 34.43
N THR A 158 18.92 9.10 34.57
CA THR A 158 19.63 9.47 35.80
C THR A 158 19.69 10.98 36.03
N GLY A 159 19.87 11.79 34.97
CA GLY A 159 19.92 13.26 35.03
C GLY A 159 18.57 13.95 34.82
N ALA A 160 17.57 13.23 34.32
CA ALA A 160 16.20 13.72 34.11
C ALA A 160 15.18 12.72 34.65
N VAL A 161 15.12 12.58 35.98
CA VAL A 161 14.37 11.51 36.69
C VAL A 161 12.87 11.41 36.38
N THR A 162 12.28 12.42 35.72
CA THR A 162 10.89 12.45 35.23
C THR A 162 10.73 11.96 33.79
N LYS A 163 11.83 11.59 33.12
CA LYS A 163 11.90 11.09 31.74
C LYS A 163 12.37 9.63 31.71
N LEU A 164 12.08 8.96 30.60
CA LEU A 164 12.47 7.58 30.34
C LEU A 164 13.65 7.53 29.37
N CYS A 165 14.61 6.64 29.62
CA CYS A 165 15.88 6.49 28.91
C CYS A 165 16.14 5.00 28.66
N GLY A 166 15.28 4.38 27.86
CA GLY A 166 15.35 2.98 27.48
C GLY A 166 14.93 2.02 28.58
N GLY A 167 15.44 0.80 28.50
CA GLY A 167 15.11 -0.31 29.38
C GLY A 167 16.18 -1.40 29.36
N ASN A 168 15.91 -2.51 30.04
CA ASN A 168 16.82 -3.66 30.02
C ASN A 168 16.88 -4.25 28.61
N ARG A 169 18.02 -4.08 27.91
CA ARG A 169 18.17 -4.42 26.48
C ARG A 169 17.09 -3.79 25.59
N ARG A 170 16.69 -2.56 25.93
CA ARG A 170 15.72 -1.76 25.19
C ARG A 170 16.24 -0.35 24.97
N ASN A 171 16.37 0.05 23.71
CA ASN A 171 16.77 1.40 23.37
C ASN A 171 15.52 2.26 23.16
N SER A 172 15.40 3.35 23.92
CA SER A 172 14.55 4.47 23.50
C SER A 172 15.27 5.16 22.34
N LEU A 173 14.77 4.95 21.12
CA LEU A 173 15.47 5.33 19.90
C LEU A 173 15.00 6.68 19.38
N TYR A 174 15.94 7.52 18.96
CA TYR A 174 15.71 8.86 18.43
C TYR A 174 16.45 9.04 17.12
N TYR A 175 15.81 9.73 16.17
CA TYR A 175 16.47 10.29 15.00
C TYR A 175 17.13 11.61 15.37
N THR A 176 18.42 11.80 15.03
CA THR A 176 19.24 12.95 15.45
C THR A 176 19.05 14.20 14.59
N GLY A 177 18.41 14.08 13.43
CA GLY A 177 18.26 15.19 12.48
C GLY A 177 19.48 15.43 11.58
N ASN A 178 20.45 14.51 11.55
CA ASN A 178 21.54 14.53 10.57
C ASN A 178 21.10 13.96 9.22
N ASN A 179 21.36 14.70 8.14
CA ASN A 179 21.21 14.21 6.77
C ASN A 179 22.41 13.31 6.40
N GLN A 180 22.18 12.23 5.64
CA GLN A 180 23.22 11.27 5.28
C GLN A 180 24.34 11.86 4.40
N PRO A 181 25.65 11.60 4.64
CA PRO A 181 26.69 11.82 3.64
C PRO A 181 26.45 10.92 2.44
N ALA A 182 26.69 11.47 1.25
CA ALA A 182 26.34 10.91 -0.05
C ALA A 182 26.86 9.47 -0.31
N LEU A 183 26.04 8.47 0.03
CA LEU A 183 25.96 7.17 -0.64
C LEU A 183 24.52 6.99 -1.15
N ILE A 184 24.21 7.77 -2.19
CA ILE A 184 23.10 7.62 -3.15
C ILE A 184 21.72 7.35 -2.51
N ASP A 185 21.03 8.42 -2.11
CA ASP A 185 19.57 8.50 -2.26
C ASP A 185 19.29 9.06 -3.67
N ILE A 186 19.00 8.17 -4.60
CA ILE A 186 18.37 8.52 -5.88
C ILE A 186 17.03 7.80 -5.88
N LYS A 187 15.94 8.57 -5.73
CA LYS A 187 14.56 8.15 -6.02
C LYS A 187 14.18 6.75 -5.48
N GLY A 188 14.21 6.57 -4.17
CA GLY A 188 13.60 5.40 -3.50
C GLY A 188 14.38 4.08 -3.64
N ILE A 189 15.69 4.16 -3.87
CA ILE A 189 16.62 3.02 -3.92
C ILE A 189 17.47 3.06 -2.65
N HIS A 190 17.39 2.01 -1.81
CA HIS A 190 18.02 2.00 -0.49
C HIS A 190 19.02 0.87 -0.36
N TYR A 191 20.27 1.18 -0.01
CA TYR A 191 21.27 0.17 0.35
C TYR A 191 20.90 -0.49 1.68
N LEU A 192 20.89 -1.82 1.73
CA LEU A 192 20.44 -2.62 2.90
C LEU A 192 21.60 -3.26 3.66
N GLY A 193 22.76 -3.41 3.01
CA GLY A 193 24.00 -3.90 3.62
C GLY A 193 24.77 -4.89 2.75
N CYS A 194 25.90 -5.35 3.27
CA CYS A 194 26.68 -6.44 2.71
C CYS A 194 26.22 -7.80 3.24
N TYR A 195 26.08 -8.78 2.35
CA TYR A 195 25.64 -10.13 2.70
C TYR A 195 26.55 -11.19 2.10
N LYS A 196 26.84 -12.25 2.85
CA LYS A 196 27.47 -13.46 2.33
C LYS A 196 26.56 -14.07 1.24
N ASP A 197 27.14 -14.72 0.24
CA ASP A 197 26.40 -15.49 -0.78
C ASP A 197 27.11 -16.83 -1.01
N GLU A 198 26.39 -17.85 -1.48
CA GLU A 198 26.97 -19.17 -1.77
C GLU A 198 26.48 -19.70 -3.12
N GLU A 199 27.33 -20.45 -3.84
CA GLU A 199 27.02 -20.92 -5.19
C GLU A 199 25.87 -21.93 -5.24
N THR A 200 25.72 -22.73 -4.19
CA THR A 200 24.68 -23.76 -4.05
C THR A 200 23.37 -23.22 -3.45
N GLN A 201 23.39 -22.06 -2.81
CA GLN A 201 22.23 -21.40 -2.20
C GLN A 201 22.35 -19.88 -2.32
N ARG A 202 22.12 -19.36 -3.53
CA ARG A 202 22.15 -17.91 -3.74
C ARG A 202 21.00 -17.24 -3.02
N HIS A 203 21.24 -16.07 -2.44
CA HIS A 203 20.18 -15.32 -1.74
C HIS A 203 19.16 -14.68 -2.70
N LEU A 204 19.62 -14.20 -3.84
CA LEU A 204 18.76 -13.60 -4.87
C LEU A 204 18.70 -14.54 -6.08
N GLN A 205 17.70 -15.42 -6.07
CA GLN A 205 17.59 -16.51 -7.05
C GLN A 205 16.79 -16.15 -8.31
N GLY A 206 16.20 -14.95 -8.38
CA GLY A 206 15.25 -14.57 -9.42
C GLY A 206 15.87 -14.44 -10.81
N TYR A 207 16.53 -13.32 -11.07
CA TYR A 207 17.19 -13.05 -12.36
C TYR A 207 18.63 -12.68 -12.13
N SER A 208 19.54 -13.07 -13.03
CA SER A 208 20.94 -12.65 -12.93
C SER A 208 21.49 -12.21 -14.29
N ARG A 209 22.43 -11.27 -14.25
CA ARG A 209 23.11 -10.76 -15.44
C ARG A 209 24.55 -10.39 -15.11
N PHE A 210 25.46 -10.79 -15.99
CA PHE A 210 26.85 -10.34 -15.97
C PHE A 210 27.03 -9.13 -16.88
N TYR A 211 27.67 -8.08 -16.37
CA TYR A 211 28.03 -6.89 -17.14
C TYR A 211 29.53 -6.86 -17.45
N GLY A 212 29.90 -6.22 -18.56
CA GLY A 212 31.29 -5.93 -18.92
C GLY A 212 31.82 -4.67 -18.24
N ASP A 213 32.53 -3.82 -18.99
CA ASP A 213 33.32 -2.69 -18.45
C ASP A 213 32.50 -1.47 -17.98
N LEU A 214 31.17 -1.45 -18.15
CA LEU A 214 30.31 -0.30 -17.85
C LEU A 214 29.22 -0.61 -16.81
N PHE A 215 29.59 -1.21 -15.68
CA PHE A 215 28.67 -1.53 -14.59
C PHE A 215 28.72 -0.51 -13.44
N ALA A 216 27.55 -0.07 -12.98
CA ALA A 216 27.36 0.81 -11.83
C ALA A 216 26.12 0.35 -11.04
N PRO A 217 26.00 0.68 -9.74
CA PRO A 217 24.92 0.15 -8.90
C PRO A 217 23.51 0.42 -9.42
N ILE A 218 23.27 1.63 -9.92
CA ILE A 218 21.97 2.04 -10.45
C ILE A 218 21.49 1.13 -11.58
N LYS A 219 22.39 0.63 -12.44
CA LYS A 219 22.02 -0.24 -13.55
C LYS A 219 21.48 -1.59 -13.08
N CYS A 220 22.05 -2.14 -12.02
CA CYS A 220 21.54 -3.39 -11.45
C CYS A 220 20.19 -3.18 -10.78
N VAL A 221 20.06 -2.08 -10.04
CA VAL A 221 18.80 -1.73 -9.38
C VAL A 221 17.68 -1.48 -10.39
N GLU A 222 17.92 -0.69 -11.43
CA GLU A 222 16.95 -0.43 -12.50
C GLU A 222 16.58 -1.71 -13.25
N LEU A 223 17.55 -2.60 -13.51
CA LEU A 223 17.31 -3.90 -14.14
C LEU A 223 16.37 -4.78 -13.31
N CYS A 224 16.62 -4.86 -12.01
CA CYS A 224 15.80 -5.66 -11.10
C CYS A 224 14.42 -5.02 -10.91
N LYS A 225 14.36 -3.68 -10.79
CA LYS A 225 13.11 -2.91 -10.73
C LYS A 225 12.26 -3.11 -11.98
N SER A 226 12.86 -3.01 -13.18
CA SER A 226 12.15 -3.18 -14.46
C SER A 226 11.66 -4.62 -14.65
N ARG A 227 12.25 -5.58 -13.94
CA ARG A 227 11.80 -6.99 -13.90
C ARG A 227 10.90 -7.31 -12.71
N GLY A 228 10.55 -6.31 -11.92
CA GLY A 228 9.62 -6.45 -10.79
C GLY A 228 10.19 -7.17 -9.57
N TYR A 229 11.51 -7.16 -9.37
CA TYR A 229 12.13 -7.71 -8.16
C TYR A 229 12.32 -6.65 -7.09
N ILE A 230 12.03 -7.02 -5.83
CA ILE A 230 12.13 -6.10 -4.67
C ILE A 230 13.59 -5.79 -4.31
N TYR A 231 14.50 -6.74 -4.54
CA TYR A 231 15.90 -6.62 -4.18
C TYR A 231 16.82 -6.80 -5.39
N ALA A 232 17.92 -6.04 -5.37
CA ALA A 232 19.05 -6.16 -6.27
C ALA A 232 20.32 -6.41 -5.46
N GLY A 233 21.17 -7.31 -5.94
CA GLY A 233 22.44 -7.69 -5.32
C GLY A 233 23.56 -7.57 -6.32
N LEU A 234 24.57 -6.78 -5.97
CA LEU A 234 25.75 -6.59 -6.78
C LEU A 234 26.86 -7.47 -6.22
N GLN A 235 27.49 -8.29 -7.07
CA GLN A 235 28.56 -9.19 -6.68
C GLN A 235 29.78 -8.96 -7.57
N ASN A 236 30.97 -9.15 -6.98
CA ASN A 236 32.23 -9.29 -7.70
C ASN A 236 32.43 -8.29 -8.86
N SER A 237 32.24 -7.00 -8.59
CA SER A 237 32.53 -5.87 -9.50
C SER A 237 31.59 -5.69 -10.70
N SER A 238 30.96 -6.74 -11.22
CA SER A 238 30.17 -6.65 -12.46
C SER A 238 28.93 -7.55 -12.55
N GLN A 239 28.63 -8.32 -11.50
CA GLN A 239 27.48 -9.22 -11.49
C GLN A 239 26.29 -8.57 -10.82
N CYS A 240 25.11 -8.80 -11.40
CA CYS A 240 23.83 -8.35 -10.89
C CYS A 240 22.92 -9.55 -10.66
N PHE A 241 22.32 -9.61 -9.47
CA PHE A 241 21.36 -10.62 -9.06
C PHE A 241 20.08 -9.92 -8.58
N CYS A 242 18.92 -10.44 -8.95
CA CYS A 242 17.62 -9.91 -8.61
C CYS A 242 16.84 -10.98 -7.83
N GLY A 243 16.08 -10.56 -6.82
CA GLY A 243 15.25 -11.48 -6.07
C GLY A 243 14.24 -10.76 -5.19
N ASP A 244 13.27 -11.50 -4.69
CA ASP A 244 12.22 -10.99 -3.81
C ASP A 244 12.42 -11.38 -2.36
N GLN A 245 13.26 -12.40 -2.11
CA GLN A 245 13.59 -12.82 -0.76
C GLN A 245 14.68 -11.91 -0.18
N TYR A 246 14.38 -11.33 0.97
CA TYR A 246 15.39 -10.60 1.72
C TYR A 246 16.45 -11.60 2.22
N PRO A 247 17.74 -11.33 2.01
CA PRO A 247 18.81 -12.18 2.52
C PRO A 247 18.71 -12.37 4.05
N SER A 248 19.02 -13.56 4.54
CA SER A 248 18.87 -13.85 5.97
C SER A 248 19.72 -12.88 6.82
N PRO A 249 19.20 -12.38 7.95
CA PRO A 249 19.98 -11.53 8.86
C PRO A 249 21.27 -12.20 9.35
N SER A 250 21.30 -13.53 9.45
CA SER A 250 22.49 -14.31 9.84
C SER A 250 23.66 -14.16 8.87
N ASP A 251 23.37 -13.84 7.61
CA ASP A 251 24.37 -13.71 6.54
C ASP A 251 24.83 -12.26 6.33
N LYS A 252 24.34 -11.34 7.16
CA LYS A 252 24.76 -9.94 7.13
C LYS A 252 26.21 -9.83 7.59
N LEU A 253 27.02 -9.17 6.77
CA LEU A 253 28.44 -8.93 7.00
C LEU A 253 28.68 -7.44 7.33
N ASP A 254 29.90 -7.15 7.78
CA ASP A 254 30.40 -5.78 7.80
C ASP A 254 30.48 -5.23 6.36
N ASP A 255 30.01 -4.00 6.15
CA ASP A 255 29.94 -3.40 4.81
C ASP A 255 31.31 -3.28 4.13
N GLY A 256 32.39 -3.16 4.91
CA GLY A 256 33.77 -3.16 4.42
C GLY A 256 34.21 -4.48 3.77
N GLN A 257 33.45 -5.57 3.94
CA GLN A 257 33.70 -6.83 3.25
C GLN A 257 33.16 -6.86 1.82
N CYS A 258 32.18 -6.02 1.51
CA CYS A 258 31.77 -5.72 0.15
C CYS A 258 32.64 -4.55 -0.34
N ASN A 259 33.86 -4.83 -0.79
CA ASN A 259 34.84 -3.81 -1.17
C ASN A 259 35.27 -3.86 -2.64
N SER A 260 34.64 -4.70 -3.46
CA SER A 260 34.90 -4.75 -4.90
C SER A 260 34.40 -3.47 -5.57
N ARG A 261 35.26 -2.82 -6.34
CA ARG A 261 34.90 -1.62 -7.12
C ARG A 261 34.12 -2.01 -8.36
N CYS A 262 33.12 -1.22 -8.72
CA CYS A 262 32.35 -1.46 -9.94
C CYS A 262 33.21 -1.24 -11.19
N THR A 263 33.04 -2.06 -12.23
CA THR A 263 33.84 -1.95 -13.47
C THR A 263 33.62 -0.63 -14.22
N GLY A 264 32.40 -0.09 -14.19
CA GLY A 264 32.02 1.15 -14.88
C GLY A 264 31.93 2.40 -14.03
N ASP A 265 32.11 2.27 -12.71
CA ASP A 265 32.20 3.40 -11.77
C ASP A 265 33.07 3.00 -10.57
N VAL A 266 34.37 3.20 -10.73
CA VAL A 266 35.38 2.83 -9.71
C VAL A 266 35.24 3.60 -8.39
N SER A 267 34.42 4.67 -8.37
CA SER A 267 34.08 5.42 -7.16
C SER A 267 33.03 4.71 -6.29
N LYS A 268 32.39 3.65 -6.83
CA LYS A 268 31.32 2.89 -6.18
C LYS A 268 31.74 1.46 -5.90
N ILE A 269 30.99 0.85 -4.98
CA ILE A 269 31.17 -0.51 -4.51
C ILE A 269 30.10 -1.41 -5.14
N CYS A 270 30.53 -2.58 -5.64
CA CYS A 270 29.72 -3.60 -6.30
C CYS A 270 30.00 -4.98 -5.68
N GLY A 271 29.72 -5.12 -4.38
CA GLY A 271 29.83 -6.37 -3.65
C GLY A 271 31.24 -6.82 -3.34
N GLY A 272 31.45 -8.13 -3.37
CA GLY A 272 32.73 -8.82 -3.19
C GLY A 272 32.68 -10.22 -3.79
N ALA A 273 33.79 -10.95 -3.76
CA ALA A 273 33.79 -12.37 -4.12
C ALA A 273 32.86 -13.14 -3.16
N PHE A 274 31.77 -13.71 -3.71
CA PHE A 274 30.67 -14.36 -2.96
C PHE A 274 30.07 -13.48 -1.86
N LYS A 275 29.98 -12.16 -2.12
CA LYS A 275 29.37 -11.19 -1.22
C LYS A 275 28.55 -10.19 -2.02
N ASN A 276 27.31 -10.00 -1.61
CA ASN A 276 26.37 -9.13 -2.30
C ASN A 276 26.22 -7.80 -1.55
N SER A 277 26.44 -6.69 -2.26
CA SER A 277 25.91 -5.39 -1.85
C SER A 277 24.43 -5.37 -2.21
N ILE A 278 23.54 -5.40 -1.22
CA ILE A 278 22.09 -5.55 -1.43
C ILE A 278 21.41 -4.19 -1.38
N TYR A 279 20.52 -3.96 -2.33
CA TYR A 279 19.72 -2.75 -2.47
C TYR A 279 18.24 -3.11 -2.59
N ASN A 280 17.38 -2.30 -1.98
CA ASN A 280 15.97 -2.23 -2.30
C ASN A 280 15.82 -1.49 -3.63
N THR A 281 15.03 -2.04 -4.54
CA THR A 281 14.81 -1.46 -5.87
C THR A 281 13.77 -0.33 -5.89
N GLY A 282 13.07 -0.11 -4.78
CA GLY A 282 11.90 0.76 -4.71
C GLY A 282 10.69 0.18 -5.46
N PHE A 283 10.77 -1.07 -5.93
CA PHE A 283 9.64 -1.76 -6.52
C PHE A 283 8.63 -2.11 -5.43
N LYS A 284 7.53 -1.34 -5.37
CA LYS A 284 6.38 -1.58 -4.48
C LYS A 284 5.34 -2.51 -5.12
N GLY A 285 5.77 -3.36 -6.05
CA GLY A 285 4.87 -4.30 -6.70
C GLY A 285 4.61 -5.52 -5.82
N SER A 286 3.32 -5.84 -5.72
CA SER A 286 2.70 -7.11 -5.38
C SER A 286 3.64 -8.30 -5.12
N PRO A 287 3.58 -8.97 -3.95
CA PRO A 287 3.96 -10.37 -3.85
C PRO A 287 3.36 -11.14 -5.03
N VAL A 288 4.19 -11.90 -5.71
CA VAL A 288 3.80 -12.68 -6.87
C VAL A 288 2.62 -13.56 -6.49
N VAL A 289 1.52 -13.41 -7.22
CA VAL A 289 0.31 -14.19 -6.97
C VAL A 289 0.62 -15.64 -7.36
N SER A 290 0.58 -16.56 -6.40
CA SER A 290 0.54 -18.00 -6.72
C SER A 290 -0.64 -18.24 -7.64
N VAL A 291 -0.37 -18.87 -8.78
CA VAL A 291 -1.20 -18.73 -9.96
C VAL A 291 -2.45 -19.59 -9.90
N ALA A 292 -3.45 -19.15 -9.13
CA ALA A 292 -4.74 -19.84 -9.00
C ALA A 292 -5.92 -19.08 -9.69
N GLN A 293 -5.67 -18.14 -10.62
CA GLN A 293 -6.71 -17.22 -11.13
C GLN A 293 -6.71 -16.99 -12.65
N VAL A 294 -6.55 -18.05 -13.44
CA VAL A 294 -6.93 -18.07 -14.85
C VAL A 294 -7.96 -19.20 -15.00
N GLY A 295 -8.84 -19.19 -16.00
CA GLY A 295 -9.93 -20.17 -16.22
C GLY A 295 -9.50 -21.64 -16.44
N TYR A 296 -8.36 -22.04 -15.91
CA TYR A 296 -7.69 -23.31 -16.02
C TYR A 296 -7.31 -23.79 -14.62
N GLN A 297 -7.55 -25.08 -14.31
CA GLN A 297 -7.32 -25.62 -12.97
C GLN A 297 -5.82 -25.70 -12.66
N TYR A 298 -5.33 -24.75 -11.87
CA TYR A 298 -3.99 -24.79 -11.30
C TYR A 298 -3.83 -25.98 -10.35
N ILE A 299 -2.70 -26.67 -10.46
CA ILE A 299 -2.44 -27.93 -9.75
C ILE A 299 -1.41 -27.74 -8.62
N GLY A 300 -0.37 -26.95 -8.87
CA GLY A 300 0.69 -26.63 -7.92
C GLY A 300 2.09 -26.57 -8.53
N CYS A 301 3.10 -26.42 -7.67
CA CYS A 301 4.51 -26.50 -8.02
C CYS A 301 5.06 -27.93 -7.92
N TYR A 302 5.79 -28.38 -8.95
CA TYR A 302 6.33 -29.75 -9.04
C TYR A 302 7.78 -29.78 -9.51
N THR A 303 8.59 -30.72 -9.03
CA THR A 303 9.90 -31.02 -9.64
C THR A 303 9.73 -31.64 -11.01
N ILE A 304 10.67 -31.36 -11.91
CA ILE A 304 10.61 -31.84 -13.30
C ILE A 304 11.13 -33.29 -13.49
N SER A 305 11.65 -33.93 -12.44
CA SER A 305 12.35 -35.21 -12.53
C SER A 305 11.47 -36.42 -12.83
N ASP A 306 10.18 -36.38 -12.46
CA ASP A 306 9.29 -37.55 -12.48
C ASP A 306 8.14 -37.41 -13.49
N ILE A 307 8.22 -36.45 -14.41
CA ILE A 307 7.17 -36.17 -15.41
C ILE A 307 7.69 -36.52 -16.81
N THR A 308 6.95 -37.37 -17.53
CA THR A 308 7.26 -37.70 -18.92
C THR A 308 6.61 -36.70 -19.87
N PHE A 309 7.37 -35.71 -20.32
CA PHE A 309 6.88 -34.70 -21.27
C PHE A 309 6.67 -35.27 -22.68
N LYS A 310 5.65 -34.76 -23.35
CA LYS A 310 5.28 -35.15 -24.73
C LYS A 310 5.59 -34.05 -25.74
N LYS A 311 5.50 -32.79 -25.31
CA LYS A 311 5.78 -31.62 -26.14
C LYS A 311 6.41 -30.51 -25.30
N GLN A 312 7.26 -29.71 -25.92
CA GLN A 312 7.88 -28.54 -25.28
C GLN A 312 8.00 -27.39 -26.29
N GLU A 313 7.99 -26.15 -25.81
CA GLU A 313 8.20 -24.93 -26.60
C GLU A 313 8.85 -23.84 -25.74
N ASN A 314 9.70 -23.00 -26.33
CA ASN A 314 10.29 -21.86 -25.63
C ASN A 314 9.80 -20.55 -26.23
N PHE A 315 9.08 -19.76 -25.46
CA PHE A 315 8.46 -18.52 -25.91
C PHE A 315 9.30 -17.27 -25.63
N ASN A 316 10.51 -17.44 -25.07
CA ASN A 316 11.44 -16.36 -24.73
C ASN A 316 10.73 -15.19 -24.03
N GLU A 317 10.91 -13.96 -24.51
CA GLU A 317 10.35 -12.72 -23.94
C GLU A 317 8.83 -12.61 -24.05
N GLN A 318 8.16 -13.54 -24.73
CA GLN A 318 6.72 -13.49 -24.98
C GLN A 318 5.92 -14.44 -24.09
N PHE A 319 6.55 -15.04 -23.07
CA PHE A 319 5.96 -16.13 -22.29
C PHE A 319 4.98 -15.68 -21.21
N THR A 320 3.74 -16.15 -21.29
CA THR A 320 2.69 -16.02 -20.26
C THR A 320 2.08 -17.40 -19.96
N PRO A 321 1.41 -17.59 -18.81
CA PRO A 321 0.69 -18.82 -18.50
C PRO A 321 -0.32 -19.23 -19.57
N GLU A 322 -1.11 -18.27 -20.06
CA GLU A 322 -2.18 -18.49 -21.05
C GLU A 322 -1.61 -19.08 -22.33
N LYS A 323 -0.48 -18.53 -22.82
CA LYS A 323 0.17 -19.04 -24.02
C LYS A 323 0.61 -20.49 -23.89
N CYS A 324 1.17 -20.88 -22.74
CA CYS A 324 1.57 -22.26 -22.53
C CYS A 324 0.36 -23.20 -22.46
N ILE A 325 -0.68 -22.76 -21.74
CA ILE A 325 -1.90 -23.54 -21.57
C ILE A 325 -2.60 -23.74 -22.92
N ASP A 326 -2.78 -22.67 -23.69
CA ASP A 326 -3.40 -22.71 -25.01
C ASP A 326 -2.56 -23.54 -25.99
N PHE A 327 -1.23 -23.41 -25.96
CA PHE A 327 -0.33 -24.24 -26.77
C PHE A 327 -0.49 -25.75 -26.48
N CYS A 328 -0.56 -26.14 -25.21
CA CYS A 328 -0.75 -27.55 -24.84
C CYS A 328 -2.17 -28.03 -25.15
N LYS A 329 -3.18 -27.17 -25.00
CA LYS A 329 -4.57 -27.44 -25.36
C LYS A 329 -4.73 -27.67 -26.86
N GLU A 330 -4.18 -26.79 -27.69
CA GLU A 330 -4.18 -26.92 -29.16
C GLU A 330 -3.40 -28.17 -29.61
N ALA A 331 -2.38 -28.56 -28.84
CA ALA A 331 -1.65 -29.80 -29.05
C ALA A 331 -2.36 -31.05 -28.49
N ASN A 332 -3.58 -30.92 -27.96
CA ASN A 332 -4.39 -32.00 -27.40
C ASN A 332 -3.75 -32.75 -26.22
N HIS A 333 -3.04 -32.03 -25.35
CA HIS A 333 -2.48 -32.55 -24.10
C HIS A 333 -3.29 -32.07 -22.89
N LEU A 334 -3.43 -32.93 -21.86
CA LEU A 334 -4.28 -32.68 -20.68
C LEU A 334 -3.66 -31.71 -19.67
N TYR A 335 -2.35 -31.56 -19.69
CA TYR A 335 -1.62 -30.74 -18.74
C TYR A 335 -0.57 -29.86 -19.42
N SER A 336 -0.30 -28.73 -18.78
CA SER A 336 0.72 -27.76 -19.18
C SER A 336 1.57 -27.36 -17.97
N GLY A 337 2.84 -27.07 -18.23
CA GLY A 337 3.86 -26.83 -17.23
C GLY A 337 4.73 -25.66 -17.64
N LEU A 338 4.71 -24.62 -16.83
CA LEU A 338 5.50 -23.43 -17.04
C LEU A 338 6.81 -23.60 -16.27
N HIS A 339 7.93 -23.48 -16.96
CA HIS A 339 9.25 -23.75 -16.42
C HIS A 339 10.21 -22.61 -16.73
N TYR A 340 10.98 -22.26 -15.70
CA TYR A 340 12.07 -21.29 -15.75
C TYR A 340 11.77 -19.99 -16.53
N GLY A 341 10.56 -19.46 -16.36
CA GLY A 341 10.17 -18.15 -16.88
C GLY A 341 9.97 -18.03 -18.39
N SER A 342 10.24 -19.07 -19.18
CA SER A 342 10.18 -19.00 -20.66
C SER A 342 9.78 -20.30 -21.37
N SER A 343 9.84 -21.44 -20.68
CA SER A 343 9.65 -22.76 -21.27
C SER A 343 8.28 -23.34 -20.92
N CYS A 344 7.62 -23.89 -21.93
CA CYS A 344 6.35 -24.59 -21.81
C CYS A 344 6.55 -26.09 -22.02
N TYR A 345 5.88 -26.90 -21.22
CA TYR A 345 5.90 -28.36 -21.31
C TYR A 345 4.47 -28.92 -21.28
N CYS A 346 4.19 -29.91 -22.10
CA CYS A 346 2.89 -30.57 -22.17
C CYS A 346 3.01 -32.07 -21.88
N TRP A 347 2.02 -32.63 -21.18
CA TRP A 347 1.94 -34.06 -20.89
C TRP A 347 0.49 -34.50 -20.61
N ASP A 348 0.29 -35.82 -20.42
CA ASP A 348 -1.06 -36.43 -20.38
C ASP A 348 -1.44 -37.09 -19.05
N SER A 349 -0.49 -37.41 -18.17
CA SER A 349 -0.73 -38.07 -16.88
C SER A 349 -0.67 -37.08 -15.70
N SER A 350 -1.57 -37.17 -14.71
CA SER A 350 -1.49 -36.32 -13.51
C SER A 350 -0.08 -36.30 -12.90
N PRO A 351 0.48 -35.14 -12.52
CA PRO A 351 1.75 -35.05 -11.82
C PRO A 351 1.77 -35.94 -10.56
N PRO A 352 2.86 -36.68 -10.29
CA PRO A 352 3.01 -37.46 -9.07
C PRO A 352 2.94 -36.57 -7.82
N GLN A 353 2.21 -36.97 -6.78
CA GLN A 353 2.21 -36.21 -5.53
C GLN A 353 3.58 -36.18 -4.84
N THR A 354 4.43 -37.18 -5.11
CA THR A 354 5.81 -37.26 -4.59
C THR A 354 6.73 -36.18 -5.15
N SER A 355 6.42 -35.63 -6.33
CA SER A 355 7.18 -34.53 -6.92
C SER A 355 6.61 -33.15 -6.60
N LYS A 356 5.51 -33.08 -5.83
CA LYS A 356 4.91 -31.81 -5.41
C LYS A 356 5.81 -31.13 -4.37
N VAL A 357 6.10 -29.86 -4.59
CA VAL A 357 6.95 -29.05 -3.71
C VAL A 357 6.22 -27.79 -3.25
N THR A 358 6.88 -26.99 -2.41
CA THR A 358 6.28 -25.75 -1.91
C THR A 358 6.20 -24.70 -3.03
N GLU A 359 5.17 -23.85 -2.99
CA GLU A 359 4.97 -22.82 -4.03
C GLU A 359 6.12 -21.82 -4.10
N GLY A 360 6.87 -21.64 -3.01
CA GLY A 360 8.08 -20.81 -2.98
C GLY A 360 9.22 -21.33 -3.87
N GLU A 361 9.18 -22.60 -4.30
CA GLU A 361 10.18 -23.17 -5.21
C GLU A 361 9.88 -22.88 -6.69
N CYS A 362 8.65 -22.49 -7.01
CA CYS A 362 8.26 -22.01 -8.35
C CYS A 362 8.35 -20.48 -8.40
N PHE A 363 9.53 -19.92 -8.13
CA PHE A 363 9.71 -18.47 -7.95
C PHE A 363 10.08 -17.70 -9.23
N SER A 364 10.29 -18.37 -10.37
CA SER A 364 10.65 -17.72 -11.62
C SER A 364 9.47 -16.96 -12.19
N ARG A 365 9.64 -15.68 -12.56
CA ARG A 365 8.59 -14.87 -13.17
C ARG A 365 8.45 -15.20 -14.65
N CYS A 366 7.24 -15.12 -15.18
CA CYS A 366 7.03 -15.28 -16.63
C CYS A 366 7.64 -14.09 -17.38
N SER A 367 8.30 -14.36 -18.51
CA SER A 367 9.05 -13.33 -19.23
C SER A 367 8.17 -12.22 -19.83
N ALA A 368 6.91 -12.50 -20.17
CA ALA A 368 5.93 -11.51 -20.64
C ALA A 368 4.84 -11.17 -19.63
N ASP A 369 4.72 -11.91 -18.53
CA ASP A 369 3.81 -11.60 -17.44
C ASP A 369 4.54 -11.74 -16.10
N ILE A 370 5.31 -10.70 -15.77
CA ILE A 370 6.14 -10.66 -14.56
C ILE A 370 5.32 -10.73 -13.27
N THR A 371 3.99 -10.66 -13.34
CA THR A 371 3.08 -10.78 -12.19
C THR A 371 2.77 -12.23 -11.82
N LYS A 372 3.18 -13.20 -12.65
CA LYS A 372 2.91 -14.63 -12.50
C LYS A 372 4.20 -15.42 -12.33
N PHE A 373 4.08 -16.54 -11.61
CA PHE A 373 5.12 -17.55 -11.56
C PHE A 373 5.04 -18.51 -12.75
N CYS A 374 6.20 -18.82 -13.30
CA CYS A 374 6.44 -19.72 -14.42
C CYS A 374 7.52 -20.73 -14.02
N GLY A 375 7.28 -21.47 -12.95
CA GLY A 375 8.18 -22.50 -12.44
C GLY A 375 9.42 -21.95 -11.74
N GLY A 376 10.50 -22.73 -11.79
CA GLY A 376 11.80 -22.45 -11.20
C GLY A 376 12.91 -23.16 -12.00
N PRO A 377 14.19 -23.08 -11.56
CA PRO A 377 15.29 -23.77 -12.24
C PRO A 377 15.06 -25.28 -12.41
N SER A 378 14.53 -25.93 -11.36
CA SER A 378 14.30 -27.38 -11.31
C SER A 378 12.83 -27.77 -11.08
N THR A 379 11.93 -26.78 -11.14
CA THR A 379 10.52 -26.91 -10.77
C THR A 379 9.62 -26.27 -11.83
N MET A 380 8.40 -26.76 -11.98
CA MET A 380 7.41 -26.22 -12.91
C MET A 380 6.12 -25.88 -12.20
N THR A 381 5.43 -24.86 -12.69
CA THR A 381 4.04 -24.56 -12.30
C THR A 381 3.10 -25.32 -13.22
N ALA A 382 2.30 -26.25 -12.67
CA ALA A 382 1.45 -27.15 -13.43
C ALA A 382 -0.03 -26.70 -13.47
N TYR A 383 -0.64 -26.82 -14.65
CA TYR A 383 -2.05 -26.50 -14.92
C TYR A 383 -2.73 -27.59 -15.73
N MET A 384 -4.04 -27.73 -15.56
CA MET A 384 -4.90 -28.49 -16.47
C MET A 384 -5.34 -27.63 -17.66
N THR A 385 -5.30 -28.17 -18.87
CA THR A 385 -5.58 -27.43 -20.12
C THR A 385 -7.07 -27.26 -20.43
N SER A 386 -7.96 -27.90 -19.67
CA SER A 386 -9.42 -27.83 -19.85
C SER A 386 -10.18 -28.01 -18.53
N GLY A 387 -11.12 -27.11 -18.23
CA GLY A 387 -12.18 -27.32 -17.22
C GLY A 387 -13.47 -27.76 -17.91
N ASP A 388 -13.76 -29.07 -17.85
CA ASP A 388 -14.90 -29.78 -18.44
C ASP A 388 -14.78 -30.18 -19.93
N MET A 389 -14.68 -31.50 -20.16
CA MET A 389 -15.21 -32.15 -21.37
C MET A 389 -16.36 -33.07 -20.96
N GLU A 390 -17.61 -32.67 -21.23
CA GLU A 390 -18.74 -33.59 -21.32
C GLU A 390 -19.07 -33.87 -22.79
N VAL A 391 -19.17 -35.15 -23.18
CA VAL A 391 -19.95 -35.68 -24.32
C VAL A 391 -20.17 -37.18 -24.03
N ASN A 392 -21.32 -37.88 -24.15
CA ASN A 392 -22.77 -37.68 -24.30
C ASN A 392 -23.36 -39.03 -23.74
N SER A 393 -24.56 -39.20 -23.21
CA SER A 393 -25.85 -39.09 -23.89
C SER A 393 -26.99 -39.40 -22.92
N SER A 394 -28.14 -38.79 -23.19
CA SER A 394 -29.48 -39.16 -22.73
C SER A 394 -29.85 -38.93 -21.25
N GLN A 395 -30.72 -37.93 -21.11
CA GLN A 395 -31.75 -37.69 -20.08
C GLN A 395 -31.52 -36.43 -19.25
N GLY A 396 -32.36 -35.44 -19.55
CA GLY A 396 -32.36 -34.12 -18.94
C GLY A 396 -32.69 -34.14 -17.45
N LYS A 397 -31.82 -33.48 -16.69
CA LYS A 397 -32.08 -32.57 -15.55
C LYS A 397 -30.70 -32.10 -15.04
N PRO A 398 -30.51 -30.81 -14.71
CA PRO A 398 -29.24 -30.33 -14.18
C PRO A 398 -29.03 -30.93 -12.78
N LYS A 399 -27.98 -31.76 -12.62
CA LYS A 399 -27.46 -32.17 -11.31
C LYS A 399 -26.57 -31.04 -10.78
N LYS A 400 -26.81 -30.60 -9.54
CA LYS A 400 -25.93 -29.67 -8.81
C LYS A 400 -24.51 -30.23 -8.73
N PRO A 401 -23.45 -29.41 -8.88
CA PRO A 401 -22.08 -29.85 -8.69
C PRO A 401 -21.88 -30.34 -7.25
N GLN A 402 -21.41 -31.57 -7.12
CA GLN A 402 -21.11 -32.18 -5.84
C GLN A 402 -19.65 -31.83 -5.48
N GLY A 403 -19.48 -30.88 -4.56
CA GLY A 403 -18.18 -30.49 -4.00
C GLY A 403 -17.91 -28.99 -3.98
N CYS A 404 -18.72 -28.19 -3.28
CA CYS A 404 -18.43 -26.78 -3.06
C CYS A 404 -17.35 -26.63 -1.97
N MET A 405 -16.12 -26.27 -2.36
CA MET A 405 -15.11 -25.82 -1.40
C MET A 405 -15.45 -24.41 -0.94
N ILE A 406 -15.81 -24.26 0.34
CA ILE A 406 -16.20 -22.97 0.92
C ILE A 406 -15.02 -21.98 0.85
N SER A 407 -15.28 -20.79 0.31
CA SER A 407 -14.31 -19.70 0.22
C SER A 407 -14.27 -18.89 1.52
N LYS A 408 -13.11 -18.25 1.80
CA LYS A 408 -13.02 -17.14 2.78
C LYS A 408 -13.82 -15.90 2.31
N THR A 409 -14.16 -15.83 1.02
CA THR A 409 -15.00 -14.76 0.45
C THR A 409 -16.39 -14.81 1.07
N THR A 410 -16.91 -13.65 1.45
CA THR A 410 -18.33 -13.53 1.81
C THR A 410 -19.06 -12.68 0.80
N VAL A 411 -20.31 -13.04 0.52
CA VAL A 411 -21.20 -12.31 -0.39
C VAL A 411 -22.47 -11.98 0.37
N ASN A 412 -22.76 -10.70 0.50
CA ASN A 412 -23.87 -10.18 1.30
C ASN A 412 -23.87 -10.71 2.75
N GLY A 413 -22.69 -11.03 3.29
CA GLY A 413 -22.51 -11.62 4.62
C GLY A 413 -22.65 -13.15 4.68
N GLY A 414 -23.01 -13.80 3.57
CA GLY A 414 -23.08 -15.27 3.45
C GLY A 414 -21.82 -15.88 2.86
N GLN A 415 -21.65 -17.19 3.05
CA GLN A 415 -20.56 -17.97 2.44
C GLN A 415 -20.81 -18.24 0.95
N THR A 416 -19.74 -18.36 0.18
CA THR A 416 -19.78 -18.75 -1.24
C THR A 416 -18.74 -19.84 -1.55
N CYS A 417 -18.91 -20.52 -2.67
CA CYS A 417 -17.92 -21.47 -3.17
C CYS A 417 -16.69 -20.73 -3.70
N SER A 418 -15.54 -21.37 -3.61
CA SER A 418 -14.30 -20.88 -4.23
C SER A 418 -14.40 -20.91 -5.75
N ASN A 419 -13.73 -19.94 -6.41
CA ASN A 419 -13.65 -19.82 -7.87
C ASN A 419 -15.01 -19.68 -8.60
N THR A 420 -16.01 -19.11 -7.94
CA THR A 420 -17.29 -18.79 -8.59
C THR A 420 -17.44 -17.30 -8.85
N VAL A 421 -18.07 -16.96 -9.97
CA VAL A 421 -18.50 -15.57 -10.24
C VAL A 421 -19.69 -15.27 -9.34
N VAL A 422 -19.53 -14.26 -8.48
CA VAL A 422 -20.55 -13.87 -7.50
C VAL A 422 -21.29 -12.59 -7.87
N PHE A 423 -20.76 -11.83 -8.82
CA PHE A 423 -21.37 -10.66 -9.42
C PHE A 423 -20.83 -10.49 -10.84
N GLU A 424 -21.74 -10.24 -11.78
CA GLU A 424 -21.40 -9.95 -13.17
C GLU A 424 -22.42 -8.94 -13.71
N GLU A 425 -21.93 -8.00 -14.51
CA GLU A 425 -22.76 -7.07 -15.26
C GLU A 425 -22.06 -6.79 -16.59
N SER A 426 -22.71 -7.20 -17.68
CA SER A 426 -22.22 -7.00 -19.05
C SER A 426 -22.83 -5.77 -19.72
N PHE A 427 -23.84 -5.14 -19.10
CA PHE A 427 -24.59 -4.00 -19.65
C PHE A 427 -25.19 -4.24 -21.05
N SER A 428 -25.39 -5.52 -21.41
CA SER A 428 -26.02 -5.95 -22.67
C SER A 428 -27.53 -5.66 -22.73
N LYS A 429 -28.13 -5.37 -21.57
CA LYS A 429 -29.53 -4.96 -21.42
C LYS A 429 -29.60 -3.59 -20.77
N SER A 430 -30.81 -3.08 -20.58
CA SER A 430 -31.05 -1.90 -19.75
C SER A 430 -30.44 -2.09 -18.34
N LEU A 431 -29.85 -1.03 -17.78
CA LEU A 431 -29.24 -1.05 -16.45
C LEU A 431 -30.16 -1.69 -15.40
N SER A 432 -29.68 -2.77 -14.78
CA SER A 432 -30.44 -3.55 -13.81
C SER A 432 -30.67 -2.77 -12.51
N LYS A 433 -31.91 -2.29 -12.28
CA LYS A 433 -32.30 -1.63 -11.02
C LYS A 433 -32.24 -2.55 -9.79
N LYS A 434 -32.09 -3.87 -9.99
CA LYS A 434 -31.88 -4.83 -8.90
C LYS A 434 -30.43 -4.86 -8.43
N GLN A 435 -29.47 -4.59 -9.32
CA GLN A 435 -28.04 -4.60 -9.02
C GLN A 435 -27.52 -3.19 -8.75
N TRP A 436 -27.98 -2.19 -9.50
CA TRP A 436 -27.46 -0.83 -9.44
C TRP A 436 -28.53 0.15 -8.97
N SER A 437 -28.12 1.08 -8.12
CA SER A 437 -28.90 2.25 -7.72
C SER A 437 -28.14 3.52 -8.08
N HIS A 438 -28.86 4.56 -8.48
CA HIS A 438 -28.29 5.89 -8.66
C HIS A 438 -28.12 6.59 -7.32
N ILE A 439 -27.01 7.29 -7.16
CA ILE A 439 -26.84 8.30 -6.12
C ILE A 439 -27.35 9.62 -6.71
N VAL A 440 -28.32 10.24 -6.04
CA VAL A 440 -28.96 11.48 -6.46
C VAL A 440 -28.75 12.53 -5.37
N GLU A 441 -27.76 13.40 -5.56
CA GLU A 441 -27.37 14.42 -4.57
C GLU A 441 -26.42 15.46 -5.20
N ILE A 442 -26.30 16.61 -4.55
CA ILE A 442 -25.29 17.63 -4.84
C ILE A 442 -23.95 17.18 -4.22
N GLY A 443 -22.87 17.33 -4.99
CA GLY A 443 -21.51 17.04 -4.57
C GLY A 443 -21.08 17.91 -3.38
N GLU A 444 -20.49 17.28 -2.37
CA GLU A 444 -19.95 17.94 -1.17
C GLU A 444 -18.70 17.18 -0.70
N GLN A 445 -18.27 17.37 0.55
CA GLN A 445 -17.15 16.66 1.16
C GLN A 445 -17.27 15.12 1.02
N PRO A 446 -16.14 14.39 0.99
CA PRO A 446 -14.77 14.88 1.20
C PRO A 446 -14.10 15.48 -0.05
N GLU A 447 -14.50 15.11 -1.27
CA GLU A 447 -13.85 15.58 -2.50
C GLU A 447 -14.33 16.95 -2.96
N CYS A 448 -15.44 17.45 -2.42
CA CYS A 448 -16.10 18.70 -2.83
C CYS A 448 -16.27 18.81 -4.36
N PRO A 449 -16.78 17.78 -5.06
CA PRO A 449 -16.85 17.82 -6.51
C PRO A 449 -17.90 18.84 -6.94
N PHE A 450 -17.55 19.70 -7.89
CA PHE A 450 -18.41 20.79 -8.36
C PHE A 450 -19.47 20.30 -9.38
N VAL A 451 -20.21 19.25 -9.00
CA VAL A 451 -21.21 18.56 -9.81
C VAL A 451 -22.44 18.22 -8.98
N PHE A 452 -23.53 17.81 -9.62
CA PHE A 452 -24.59 17.06 -8.96
C PHE A 452 -24.88 15.77 -9.71
N PHE A 453 -25.26 14.74 -8.95
CA PHE A 453 -25.56 13.42 -9.47
C PHE A 453 -27.07 13.23 -9.62
N ASN A 454 -27.48 12.57 -10.71
CA ASN A 454 -28.88 12.32 -11.02
C ASN A 454 -29.11 10.90 -11.59
N SER A 455 -30.38 10.57 -11.82
CA SER A 455 -30.83 9.32 -12.44
C SER A 455 -31.37 9.49 -13.87
N VAL A 456 -31.07 10.63 -14.51
CA VAL A 456 -31.60 10.99 -15.84
C VAL A 456 -30.92 10.14 -16.91
N GLY A 457 -31.72 9.59 -17.84
CA GLY A 457 -31.25 8.70 -18.91
C GLY A 457 -30.26 9.34 -19.89
N ALA A 458 -30.14 10.68 -19.90
CA ALA A 458 -29.12 11.39 -20.68
C ALA A 458 -27.71 11.28 -20.05
N ASN A 459 -27.62 11.07 -18.73
CA ASN A 459 -26.37 11.03 -17.99
C ASN A 459 -25.88 9.61 -17.66
N SER A 460 -26.78 8.63 -17.65
CA SER A 460 -26.41 7.22 -17.58
C SER A 460 -27.37 6.35 -18.38
N TYR A 461 -26.83 5.55 -19.29
CA TYR A 461 -27.60 4.64 -20.12
C TYR A 461 -26.73 3.49 -20.61
N THR A 462 -27.36 2.40 -21.03
CA THR A 462 -26.64 1.30 -21.68
C THR A 462 -26.79 1.39 -23.19
N SER A 463 -25.70 1.14 -23.91
CA SER A 463 -25.67 1.14 -25.38
C SER A 463 -24.47 0.33 -25.86
N ASN A 464 -24.69 -0.55 -26.85
CA ASN A 464 -23.65 -1.43 -27.41
C ASN A 464 -22.88 -2.21 -26.34
N ASP A 465 -23.63 -2.91 -25.47
CA ASP A 465 -23.10 -3.74 -24.37
C ASP A 465 -22.18 -2.99 -23.39
N LYS A 466 -22.44 -1.70 -23.19
CA LYS A 466 -21.64 -0.81 -22.33
C LYS A 466 -22.55 0.09 -21.52
N LEU A 467 -22.15 0.33 -20.28
CA LEU A 467 -22.63 1.48 -19.52
C LEU A 467 -21.91 2.75 -20.01
N ILE A 468 -22.68 3.78 -20.33
CA ILE A 468 -22.18 5.10 -20.67
C ILE A 468 -22.60 6.05 -19.56
N ILE A 469 -21.62 6.65 -18.87
CA ILE A 469 -21.82 7.77 -17.95
C ILE A 469 -21.35 9.02 -18.68
N LYS A 470 -22.27 9.96 -18.95
CA LYS A 470 -22.01 11.14 -19.77
C LYS A 470 -22.40 12.41 -19.00
N PRO A 471 -21.43 13.24 -18.60
CA PRO A 471 -21.74 14.55 -18.03
C PRO A 471 -22.46 15.46 -19.03
N SER A 472 -23.34 16.31 -18.55
CA SER A 472 -23.96 17.39 -19.34
C SER A 472 -23.91 18.72 -18.57
N ILE A 473 -23.91 19.81 -19.34
CA ILE A 473 -23.73 21.17 -18.81
C ILE A 473 -25.09 21.85 -18.67
N LEU A 474 -25.32 22.51 -17.54
CA LEU A 474 -26.49 23.36 -17.33
C LEU A 474 -26.35 24.71 -18.07
N PRO A 475 -27.47 25.31 -18.53
CA PRO A 475 -27.45 26.67 -19.07
C PRO A 475 -26.91 27.68 -18.04
N GLU A 476 -26.14 28.66 -18.51
CA GLU A 476 -25.47 29.64 -17.63
C GLU A 476 -26.46 30.41 -16.72
N ASP A 477 -27.61 30.81 -17.24
CA ASP A 477 -28.65 31.49 -16.44
C ASP A 477 -29.17 30.61 -15.30
N MET A 478 -29.35 29.31 -15.57
CA MET A 478 -29.75 28.35 -14.53
C MET A 478 -28.65 28.23 -13.47
N VAL A 479 -27.37 28.24 -13.86
CA VAL A 479 -26.24 28.16 -12.94
C VAL A 479 -26.16 29.39 -12.03
N ARG A 480 -26.38 30.59 -12.57
CA ARG A 480 -26.22 31.86 -11.85
C ARG A 480 -27.45 32.27 -11.04
N ASN A 481 -28.65 32.00 -11.55
CA ASN A 481 -29.90 32.54 -11.02
C ASN A 481 -30.96 31.47 -10.69
N GLY A 482 -30.71 30.21 -11.07
CA GLY A 482 -31.68 29.13 -10.93
C GLY A 482 -31.76 28.50 -9.54
N ALA A 483 -32.56 27.44 -9.45
CA ALA A 483 -32.64 26.57 -8.30
C ALA A 483 -32.63 25.10 -8.74
N LEU A 484 -31.89 24.27 -8.00
CA LEU A 484 -31.91 22.82 -8.10
C LEU A 484 -32.78 22.25 -6.99
N ASN A 485 -33.66 21.33 -7.37
CA ASN A 485 -34.41 20.48 -6.46
C ASN A 485 -34.41 19.07 -7.03
N LEU A 486 -33.66 18.17 -6.40
CA LEU A 486 -33.43 16.82 -6.88
C LEU A 486 -34.57 15.90 -6.44
N THR A 487 -35.40 15.48 -7.40
CA THR A 487 -36.41 14.45 -7.18
C THR A 487 -35.74 13.12 -6.87
N GLU A 488 -36.25 12.37 -5.88
CA GLU A 488 -35.67 11.09 -5.43
C GLU A 488 -34.24 11.22 -4.86
N CYS A 489 -33.93 12.35 -4.23
CA CYS A 489 -32.65 12.57 -3.57
C CYS A 489 -32.30 11.44 -2.59
N THR A 490 -31.07 10.94 -2.68
CA THR A 490 -30.55 9.85 -1.85
C THR A 490 -29.74 10.33 -0.65
N ALA A 491 -29.38 11.62 -0.60
CA ALA A 491 -28.66 12.20 0.51
C ALA A 491 -29.55 12.28 1.77
N ARG A 492 -28.92 12.13 2.94
CA ARG A 492 -29.60 12.38 4.23
C ARG A 492 -29.73 13.86 4.56
N ASP A 493 -28.78 14.68 4.11
CA ASP A 493 -28.82 16.13 4.32
C ASP A 493 -29.63 16.81 3.22
N GLN A 494 -30.69 17.51 3.62
CA GLN A 494 -31.57 18.25 2.72
C GLN A 494 -30.84 19.30 1.89
N LYS A 495 -29.74 19.87 2.39
CA LYS A 495 -28.91 20.83 1.65
C LYS A 495 -28.26 20.21 0.40
N ARG A 496 -28.08 18.89 0.40
CA ARG A 496 -27.57 18.14 -0.74
C ARG A 496 -28.67 17.75 -1.73
N CYS A 497 -29.93 18.00 -1.38
CA CYS A 497 -31.08 17.71 -2.23
C CYS A 497 -31.63 18.95 -2.94
N ALA A 498 -31.41 20.14 -2.38
CA ALA A 498 -31.86 21.39 -2.98
C ALA A 498 -30.88 22.53 -2.74
N LYS A 499 -30.63 23.33 -3.78
CA LYS A 499 -29.77 24.53 -3.72
C LYS A 499 -30.38 25.62 -4.59
N LYS A 500 -30.43 26.85 -4.08
CA LYS A 500 -30.78 28.04 -4.86
C LYS A 500 -29.53 28.87 -5.08
N ALA A 501 -29.31 29.32 -6.31
CA ALA A 501 -28.21 30.23 -6.61
C ALA A 501 -28.46 31.57 -5.92
N VAL A 502 -27.46 32.07 -5.17
CA VAL A 502 -27.54 33.38 -4.51
C VAL A 502 -26.15 34.03 -4.54
N SER A 503 -26.03 35.15 -5.26
CA SER A 503 -24.79 35.94 -5.34
C SER A 503 -23.59 35.07 -5.76
N PHE A 504 -22.53 35.02 -4.95
CA PHE A 504 -21.33 34.21 -5.17
C PHE A 504 -21.57 32.69 -5.03
N SER A 505 -22.70 32.25 -4.47
CA SER A 505 -23.04 30.82 -4.33
C SER A 505 -23.87 30.34 -5.52
N ILE A 506 -23.18 29.98 -6.60
CA ILE A 506 -23.79 29.45 -7.85
C ILE A 506 -24.12 27.95 -7.75
N LEU A 507 -24.93 27.44 -8.68
CA LEU A 507 -25.20 26.00 -8.79
C LEU A 507 -24.00 25.26 -9.41
N PRO A 508 -23.77 23.97 -9.08
CA PRO A 508 -22.84 23.14 -9.84
C PRO A 508 -23.28 23.09 -11.32
N PRO A 509 -22.41 23.46 -12.28
CA PRO A 509 -22.79 23.59 -13.68
C PRO A 509 -22.87 22.25 -14.41
N ILE A 510 -22.32 21.19 -13.82
CA ILE A 510 -22.28 19.85 -14.44
C ILE A 510 -23.25 18.92 -13.71
N GLN A 511 -24.08 18.26 -14.50
CA GLN A 511 -24.90 17.15 -14.05
C GLN A 511 -24.34 15.84 -14.62
N THR A 512 -24.27 14.80 -13.80
CA THR A 512 -23.72 13.49 -14.20
C THR A 512 -24.39 12.37 -13.40
N ALA A 513 -23.92 11.13 -13.56
CA ALA A 513 -24.43 9.98 -12.82
C ALA A 513 -23.34 9.35 -11.94
N ARG A 514 -23.75 8.86 -10.76
CA ARG A 514 -22.93 8.01 -9.89
C ARG A 514 -23.79 6.80 -9.50
N LEU A 515 -23.25 5.60 -9.71
CA LEU A 515 -23.95 4.34 -9.48
C LEU A 515 -23.34 3.59 -8.30
N THR A 516 -24.16 2.83 -7.58
CA THR A 516 -23.70 2.02 -6.47
C THR A 516 -24.44 0.69 -6.37
N THR A 517 -23.75 -0.32 -5.85
CA THR A 517 -24.34 -1.61 -5.45
C THR A 517 -24.56 -1.72 -3.94
N LYS A 518 -24.31 -0.66 -3.15
CA LYS A 518 -24.25 -0.72 -1.67
C LYS A 518 -25.44 -1.44 -1.01
N ASN A 519 -26.63 -1.32 -1.60
CA ASN A 519 -27.87 -1.89 -1.08
C ASN A 519 -28.24 -3.27 -1.66
N SER A 520 -27.59 -3.69 -2.74
CA SER A 520 -27.92 -4.91 -3.50
C SER A 520 -26.83 -5.98 -3.41
N PHE A 521 -25.56 -5.56 -3.40
CA PHE A 521 -24.40 -6.43 -3.45
C PHE A 521 -23.24 -5.85 -2.65
N SER A 522 -22.72 -6.69 -1.77
CA SER A 522 -21.55 -6.44 -0.92
C SER A 522 -20.74 -7.72 -0.87
N PHE A 523 -19.43 -7.61 -0.80
CA PHE A 523 -18.55 -8.76 -0.73
C PHE A 523 -17.32 -8.42 0.11
N LEU A 524 -16.63 -9.46 0.57
CA LEU A 524 -15.37 -9.37 1.28
C LEU A 524 -14.41 -10.36 0.62
N TYR A 525 -13.28 -9.85 0.12
CA TYR A 525 -12.28 -10.58 -0.67
C TYR A 525 -12.77 -11.05 -2.05
N GLY A 526 -11.84 -11.21 -2.98
CA GLY A 526 -12.10 -11.69 -4.33
C GLY A 526 -11.28 -10.97 -5.39
N LYS A 527 -11.56 -11.30 -6.65
CA LYS A 527 -11.02 -10.61 -7.83
C LYS A 527 -12.14 -9.76 -8.44
N ILE A 528 -11.83 -8.53 -8.78
CA ILE A 528 -12.71 -7.62 -9.49
C ILE A 528 -12.02 -7.24 -10.78
N GLU A 529 -12.75 -7.32 -11.88
CA GLU A 529 -12.27 -6.91 -13.20
C GLU A 529 -13.27 -5.92 -13.78
N VAL A 530 -12.78 -4.76 -14.18
CA VAL A 530 -13.59 -3.70 -14.77
C VAL A 530 -12.96 -3.33 -16.10
N LEU A 531 -13.61 -3.70 -17.20
CA LEU A 531 -13.23 -3.24 -18.53
C LEU A 531 -13.84 -1.87 -18.79
N ALA A 532 -13.03 -0.81 -18.74
CA ALA A 532 -13.52 0.56 -18.88
C ALA A 532 -12.60 1.43 -19.75
N LYS A 533 -13.17 2.50 -20.30
CA LYS A 533 -12.46 3.56 -21.01
C LYS A 533 -12.74 4.87 -20.31
N LEU A 534 -11.70 5.51 -19.77
CA LEU A 534 -11.85 6.73 -18.97
C LEU A 534 -12.09 7.95 -19.90
N PRO A 535 -12.94 8.92 -19.53
CA PRO A 535 -13.14 10.14 -20.32
C PRO A 535 -11.92 11.06 -20.30
N ILE A 536 -11.85 11.93 -21.31
CA ILE A 536 -10.91 13.06 -21.37
C ILE A 536 -11.69 14.37 -21.38
N GLY A 537 -11.14 15.39 -20.76
CA GLY A 537 -11.75 16.71 -20.59
C GLY A 537 -11.22 17.38 -19.33
N ASP A 538 -10.99 18.69 -19.42
CA ASP A 538 -10.45 19.43 -18.30
C ASP A 538 -11.39 19.37 -17.10
N TRP A 539 -10.81 19.11 -15.92
CA TRP A 539 -11.52 19.02 -14.64
C TRP A 539 -12.49 17.84 -14.52
N ILE A 540 -12.43 16.88 -15.44
CA ILE A 540 -13.17 15.62 -15.32
C ILE A 540 -12.32 14.62 -14.54
N VAL A 541 -12.88 14.02 -13.51
CA VAL A 541 -12.21 12.99 -12.71
C VAL A 541 -13.08 11.73 -12.69
N PRO A 542 -12.87 10.77 -13.60
CA PRO A 542 -13.51 9.46 -13.52
C PRO A 542 -12.92 8.62 -12.39
N GLU A 543 -13.80 7.95 -11.64
CA GLU A 543 -13.39 7.09 -10.52
C GLU A 543 -14.15 5.76 -10.55
N ILE A 544 -13.43 4.67 -10.32
CA ILE A 544 -13.97 3.33 -10.05
C ILE A 544 -13.41 2.91 -8.70
N TRP A 545 -14.27 2.62 -7.74
CA TRP A 545 -13.86 2.37 -6.36
C TRP A 545 -14.87 1.54 -5.57
N LEU A 546 -14.40 0.99 -4.46
CA LEU A 546 -15.20 0.26 -3.48
C LEU A 546 -15.34 1.08 -2.19
N GLN A 547 -16.57 1.16 -1.68
CA GLN A 547 -16.86 1.59 -0.31
C GLN A 547 -17.20 0.39 0.57
N PRO A 548 -16.96 0.52 1.89
CA PRO A 548 -17.53 -0.41 2.85
C PRO A 548 -19.06 -0.32 2.86
N LYS A 549 -19.71 -1.47 3.08
CA LYS A 549 -21.17 -1.55 3.28
C LYS A 549 -21.61 -0.72 4.48
N THR A 550 -20.83 -0.75 5.56
CA THR A 550 -21.07 -0.05 6.82
C THR A 550 -19.88 0.85 7.16
N ASN A 551 -20.17 2.06 7.62
CA ASN A 551 -19.16 3.03 8.03
C ASN A 551 -18.72 2.79 9.48
N SER A 552 -18.21 1.58 9.77
CA SER A 552 -17.96 1.11 11.14
C SER A 552 -16.93 1.93 11.90
N TYR A 553 -16.01 2.59 11.20
CA TYR A 553 -14.93 3.40 11.79
C TYR A 553 -15.20 4.90 11.71
N GLY A 554 -16.20 5.35 10.95
CA GLY A 554 -16.53 6.76 10.75
C GLY A 554 -16.94 7.10 9.32
N PRO A 555 -17.44 8.33 9.08
CA PRO A 555 -17.79 8.83 7.75
C PRO A 555 -16.59 8.94 6.80
N ASP A 556 -16.85 9.26 5.54
CA ASP A 556 -15.84 9.54 4.51
C ASP A 556 -14.81 8.40 4.36
N TYR A 557 -13.52 8.74 4.28
CA TYR A 557 -12.44 7.77 4.15
C TYR A 557 -12.05 7.09 5.46
N ILE A 558 -12.70 7.39 6.59
CA ILE A 558 -12.30 6.82 7.89
C ILE A 558 -12.56 5.31 7.93
N SER A 559 -13.63 4.86 7.27
CA SER A 559 -13.92 3.42 7.11
C SER A 559 -13.22 2.80 5.89
N GLY A 560 -12.38 3.58 5.22
CA GLY A 560 -11.59 3.18 4.06
C GLY A 560 -12.33 3.25 2.74
N GLN A 561 -11.58 3.50 1.68
CA GLN A 561 -12.01 3.41 0.29
C GLN A 561 -10.91 2.74 -0.51
N ILE A 562 -11.29 1.80 -1.39
CA ILE A 562 -10.36 1.15 -2.30
C ILE A 562 -10.61 1.69 -3.71
N ASN A 563 -9.70 2.52 -4.19
CA ASN A 563 -9.71 3.06 -5.55
C ASN A 563 -9.12 2.04 -6.52
N ILE A 564 -9.95 1.56 -7.44
CA ILE A 564 -9.56 0.65 -8.51
C ILE A 564 -8.93 1.43 -9.66
N ALA A 565 -9.54 2.57 -10.02
CA ALA A 565 -9.04 3.46 -11.06
C ALA A 565 -9.47 4.90 -10.81
N LEU A 566 -8.52 5.83 -10.83
CA LEU A 566 -8.73 7.26 -10.84
C LEU A 566 -7.75 7.88 -11.84
N SER A 567 -8.25 8.75 -12.69
CA SER A 567 -7.41 9.57 -13.57
C SER A 567 -8.02 10.96 -13.70
N ARG A 568 -7.25 11.94 -14.14
CA ARG A 568 -7.75 13.30 -14.42
C ARG A 568 -7.79 13.50 -15.92
N GLY A 569 -8.93 13.89 -16.46
CA GLY A 569 -9.17 13.97 -17.90
C GLY A 569 -8.38 15.06 -18.63
N ASN A 570 -7.64 15.92 -17.93
CA ASN A 570 -6.82 16.97 -18.53
C ASN A 570 -5.75 16.36 -19.44
N ARG A 571 -5.58 16.87 -20.67
CA ARG A 571 -4.49 16.41 -21.58
C ARG A 571 -3.12 16.74 -21.04
N GLU A 572 -3.02 17.88 -20.39
CA GLU A 572 -1.83 18.40 -19.74
C GLU A 572 -2.24 18.92 -18.37
N LEU A 573 -1.64 18.35 -17.33
CA LEU A 573 -1.82 18.80 -15.96
C LEU A 573 -0.54 18.45 -15.22
N ASN A 574 0.16 19.46 -14.70
CA ASN A 574 1.39 19.26 -13.97
C ASN A 574 1.31 20.01 -12.64
N LEU A 575 1.78 19.36 -11.59
CA LEU A 575 1.92 19.96 -10.27
C LEU A 575 3.35 19.67 -9.78
N ASP A 576 4.14 20.73 -9.61
CA ASP A 576 5.51 20.64 -9.09
C ASP A 576 6.42 19.62 -9.82
N GLY A 577 6.25 19.50 -11.14
CA GLY A 577 7.00 18.58 -11.98
C GLY A 577 6.41 17.17 -12.08
N VAL A 578 5.32 16.87 -11.38
CA VAL A 578 4.58 15.61 -11.47
C VAL A 578 3.47 15.74 -12.51
N ASP A 579 3.45 14.82 -13.49
CA ASP A 579 2.35 14.73 -14.46
C ASP A 579 1.12 14.11 -13.79
N LEU A 580 0.03 14.86 -13.73
CA LEU A 580 -1.27 14.44 -13.20
C LEU A 580 -2.33 14.34 -14.29
N SER A 581 -1.92 14.40 -15.56
CA SER A 581 -2.83 14.40 -16.72
C SER A 581 -3.54 13.06 -16.91
N CYS A 582 -4.28 12.98 -18.02
CA CYS A 582 -4.96 11.80 -18.53
C CYS A 582 -4.04 10.57 -18.74
N ARG A 583 -2.72 10.75 -18.69
CA ARG A 583 -1.69 9.69 -18.78
C ARG A 583 -1.43 9.02 -17.44
N HIS A 584 -1.77 9.70 -16.35
CA HIS A 584 -1.55 9.26 -14.99
C HIS A 584 -2.78 8.52 -14.46
N LEU A 585 -2.57 7.30 -13.97
CA LEU A 585 -3.58 6.50 -13.27
C LEU A 585 -3.15 6.30 -11.82
N GLU A 586 -4.06 6.66 -10.92
CA GLU A 586 -3.96 6.40 -9.49
C GLU A 586 -4.91 5.25 -9.10
N CYS A 587 -4.40 4.28 -8.37
CA CYS A 587 -5.19 3.27 -7.71
C CYS A 587 -4.63 3.07 -6.29
N GLY A 588 -5.45 2.67 -5.32
CA GLY A 588 -4.93 2.49 -3.97
C GLY A 588 -5.98 2.43 -2.88
N VAL A 589 -5.51 2.53 -1.65
CA VAL A 589 -6.38 2.63 -0.47
C VAL A 589 -6.29 4.03 0.10
N ARG A 590 -7.44 4.67 0.30
CA ARG A 590 -7.57 5.93 1.04
C ARG A 590 -8.16 5.65 2.41
N MET A 591 -7.44 6.05 3.45
CA MET A 591 -7.92 5.98 4.83
C MET A 591 -7.58 7.25 5.60
N GLY A 592 -8.55 7.79 6.33
CA GLY A 592 -8.31 8.92 7.23
C GLY A 592 -9.40 9.97 7.19
N VAL A 593 -9.07 11.14 7.75
CA VAL A 593 -9.89 12.35 7.69
C VAL A 593 -9.40 13.24 6.56
N VAL A 594 -10.22 14.16 6.06
CA VAL A 594 -9.93 15.00 4.87
C VAL A 594 -8.54 15.67 4.93
N ASP A 595 -8.08 16.07 6.11
CA ASP A 595 -6.78 16.74 6.30
C ASP A 595 -5.59 15.78 6.46
N ILE A 596 -5.84 14.48 6.71
CA ILE A 596 -4.81 13.44 6.92
C ILE A 596 -5.28 12.14 6.26
N ILE A 597 -5.43 12.17 4.94
CA ILE A 597 -5.68 10.99 4.14
C ILE A 597 -4.36 10.25 3.97
N LYS A 598 -4.23 9.08 4.60
CA LYS A 598 -3.19 8.13 4.24
C LYS A 598 -3.62 7.46 2.95
N GLU A 599 -2.90 7.77 1.88
CA GLU A 599 -3.06 7.12 0.60
C GLU A 599 -1.89 6.16 0.39
N ASN A 600 -2.21 4.89 0.14
CA ASN A 600 -1.25 3.96 -0.41
C ASN A 600 -1.58 3.79 -1.88
N SER A 601 -1.07 4.72 -2.69
CA SER A 601 -1.27 4.75 -4.14
C SER A 601 -0.23 3.90 -4.86
N ILE A 602 -0.71 3.16 -5.85
CA ILE A 602 0.08 2.62 -6.94
C ILE A 602 -0.22 3.52 -8.14
N GLU A 603 0.85 3.96 -8.79
CA GLU A 603 0.77 4.84 -9.95
C GLU A 603 1.17 4.06 -11.21
N ARG A 604 0.47 4.34 -12.31
CA ARG A 604 0.76 3.79 -13.64
C ARG A 604 0.62 4.90 -14.67
N ASP A 605 1.72 5.12 -15.37
CA ASP A 605 1.79 6.10 -16.45
C ASP A 605 1.81 5.40 -17.81
N LEU A 606 1.11 5.99 -18.77
CA LEU A 606 1.18 5.64 -20.19
C LEU A 606 1.75 6.83 -20.97
N ASP A 607 2.36 6.55 -22.13
CA ASP A 607 2.78 7.61 -23.05
C ASP A 607 1.58 8.38 -23.63
N GLU A 608 0.41 7.74 -23.70
CA GLU A 608 -0.85 8.31 -24.19
C GLU A 608 -1.94 8.27 -23.10
N CYS A 609 -2.99 9.07 -23.26
CA CYS A 609 -4.09 9.10 -22.29
C CYS A 609 -4.80 7.75 -22.15
N TRP A 610 -5.18 7.36 -20.92
CA TRP A 610 -6.05 6.21 -20.61
C TRP A 610 -7.44 6.24 -21.28
N GLN A 611 -7.79 7.37 -21.89
CA GLN A 611 -9.01 7.50 -22.69
C GLN A 611 -8.94 6.77 -24.03
N LYS A 612 -7.75 6.54 -24.58
CA LYS A 612 -7.59 6.09 -25.97
C LYS A 612 -8.32 4.77 -26.21
N ASP A 613 -8.10 3.79 -25.33
CA ASP A 613 -8.62 2.43 -25.46
C ASP A 613 -9.35 1.95 -24.20
N PHE A 614 -10.00 0.79 -24.31
CA PHE A 614 -10.53 0.11 -23.12
C PHE A 614 -9.38 -0.59 -22.39
N HIS A 615 -9.37 -0.49 -21.07
CA HIS A 615 -8.38 -1.12 -20.21
C HIS A 615 -9.09 -2.00 -19.17
N ASN A 616 -8.46 -3.11 -18.81
CA ASN A 616 -8.92 -3.97 -17.73
C ASN A 616 -8.31 -3.49 -16.41
N TYR A 617 -9.12 -2.88 -15.56
CA TYR A 617 -8.73 -2.49 -14.20
C TYR A 617 -9.04 -3.65 -13.26
N THR A 618 -7.99 -4.28 -12.73
CA THR A 618 -8.11 -5.48 -11.91
C THR A 618 -7.73 -5.18 -10.47
N LEU A 619 -8.64 -5.47 -9.54
CA LEU A 619 -8.35 -5.47 -8.12
C LEU A 619 -8.38 -6.91 -7.61
N LEU A 620 -7.28 -7.37 -7.03
CA LEU A 620 -7.24 -8.60 -6.27
C LEU A 620 -7.18 -8.27 -4.78
N TRP A 621 -8.16 -8.74 -4.03
CA TRP A 621 -8.32 -8.50 -2.60
C TRP A 621 -8.30 -9.83 -1.85
N THR A 622 -7.21 -10.17 -1.16
CA THR A 622 -7.04 -11.49 -0.52
C THR A 622 -6.96 -11.41 1.01
N PRO A 623 -7.46 -12.44 1.70
CA PRO A 623 -7.24 -12.63 3.13
C PRO A 623 -5.87 -13.28 3.39
N SER A 624 -5.01 -12.68 4.21
CA SER A 624 -3.88 -13.38 4.84
C SER A 624 -4.14 -13.56 6.34
N ASP A 625 -3.36 -14.44 6.98
CA ASP A 625 -3.68 -14.90 8.35
C ASP A 625 -3.55 -13.81 9.43
N ASN A 626 -3.06 -12.60 9.09
CA ASN A 626 -3.09 -11.41 9.95
C ASN A 626 -3.20 -10.06 9.20
N GLU A 627 -3.22 -10.03 7.85
CA GLU A 627 -3.30 -8.80 7.07
C GLU A 627 -4.22 -8.95 5.85
N THR A 628 -4.53 -7.82 5.20
CA THR A 628 -5.32 -7.78 3.97
C THR A 628 -4.41 -7.28 2.85
N HIS A 629 -4.29 -8.04 1.77
CA HIS A 629 -3.52 -7.61 0.60
C HIS A 629 -4.44 -7.15 -0.52
N ILE A 630 -4.12 -5.99 -1.08
CA ILE A 630 -4.82 -5.33 -2.18
C ILE A 630 -3.78 -5.17 -3.27
N TYR A 631 -4.03 -5.81 -4.41
CA TYR A 631 -3.21 -5.72 -5.61
C TYR A 631 -4.02 -5.04 -6.70
N LEU A 632 -3.46 -3.99 -7.28
CA LEU A 632 -4.11 -3.11 -8.25
C LEU A 632 -3.29 -3.03 -9.53
#